data_AF-A0A6A7ZIK7-F1
#
_entry.id   AF-A0A6A7ZIK7-F1
#
_cell.length_a   1.000
_cell.length_b   1.000
_cell.length_c   1.000
_cell.angle_alpha   90.00
_cell.angle_beta   90.00
_cell.angle_gamma   90.00
#
_symmetry.space_group_name_H-M   'P 1'
#
loop_
_entity.id
_entity.type
_entity.pdbx_description
1 polymer ?
#
loop_
_entity_poly.entity_id
_entity_poly.type
_entity_poly.pdbx_seq_one_letter_code
_entity_poly.pdbx_strand_id
1 'polypeptide(L)'
;MNKDIGNGITEGERQLQQWIGSIQARSGDLAASEAKVVDLLLTDPLFVGASTTAQVAARAGVSPPTVIRAARALGFSGFPELKIEIARARGTARFFAPPEVLSADATSGSVLETSIRAGTDALTALGGAIELSSLDKAVGLIKDARQVFAFGAGPSSTVAADAVFRLRAVGVMTVGVPDHLSAMIAARLMGSGDVFIAVSSTGRTSSTLAVADAASSAGASLIAITNQYDTPLATLADVALVVGGAPLPAQMAAAGSRLAHLVVLDALVATLALRDPDRSRLAERAGIDLPDIS
;
A
#
# COMPACT_ATOMS: atom_id res chain seq x y z
N MET A 1 -18.45 -16.87 30.12
CA MET A 1 -17.72 -15.75 30.74
C MET A 1 -17.17 -14.91 29.60
N ASN A 2 -17.74 -13.71 29.41
CA ASN A 2 -17.52 -12.83 28.26
C ASN A 2 -16.03 -12.60 27.98
N LYS A 3 -15.59 -12.85 26.74
CA LYS A 3 -14.36 -12.29 26.20
C LYS A 3 -14.74 -10.97 25.54
N ASP A 4 -14.32 -9.87 26.12
CA ASP A 4 -14.32 -8.57 25.46
C ASP A 4 -13.48 -8.67 24.17
N ILE A 5 -14.17 -8.60 23.03
CA ILE A 5 -13.56 -8.47 21.71
C ILE A 5 -13.11 -7.01 21.61
N GLY A 6 -11.90 -6.75 22.12
CA GLY A 6 -11.25 -5.45 22.03
C GLY A 6 -10.92 -5.14 20.57
N ASN A 7 -11.74 -4.29 19.96
CA ASN A 7 -11.53 -3.66 18.66
C ASN A 7 -10.26 -2.78 18.75
N GLY A 8 -9.09 -3.34 18.40
CA GLY A 8 -7.81 -2.66 18.51
C GLY A 8 -7.64 -1.59 17.43
N ILE A 9 -8.09 -0.37 17.72
CA ILE A 9 -7.82 0.81 16.89
C ILE A 9 -6.31 0.96 16.73
N THR A 10 -5.81 0.97 15.48
CA THR A 10 -4.38 1.15 15.20
C THR A 10 -3.89 2.52 15.67
N GLU A 11 -2.60 2.68 15.94
CA GLU A 11 -2.05 3.97 16.41
C GLU A 11 -2.34 5.12 15.45
N GLY A 12 -2.29 4.88 14.13
CA GLY A 12 -2.66 5.85 13.11
C GLY A 12 -4.16 6.19 13.11
N GLU A 13 -5.03 5.22 13.43
CA GLU A 13 -6.46 5.49 13.60
C GLU A 13 -6.73 6.28 14.89
N ARG A 14 -6.02 6.01 16.00
CA ARG A 14 -6.11 6.83 17.22
C ARG A 14 -5.64 8.25 16.99
N GLN A 15 -4.51 8.43 16.31
CA GLN A 15 -3.97 9.74 15.97
C GLN A 15 -4.88 10.51 15.01
N LEU A 16 -5.47 9.82 14.03
CA LEU A 16 -6.46 10.42 13.14
C LEU A 16 -7.73 10.83 13.91
N GLN A 17 -8.23 9.98 14.82
CA GLN A 17 -9.40 10.32 15.65
C GLN A 17 -9.13 11.52 16.59
N GLN A 18 -7.95 11.58 17.20
CA GLN A 18 -7.54 12.73 18.00
C GLN A 18 -7.44 14.01 17.15
N TRP A 19 -6.88 13.90 15.94
CA TRP A 19 -6.79 15.02 15.02
C TRP A 19 -8.18 15.47 14.53
N ILE A 20 -9.09 14.55 14.21
CA ILE A 20 -10.51 14.84 13.89
C ILE A 20 -11.18 15.59 15.05
N GLY A 21 -11.00 15.13 16.30
CA GLY A 21 -11.49 15.84 17.49
C GLY A 21 -10.95 17.26 17.60
N SER A 22 -9.67 17.48 17.23
CA SER A 22 -9.08 18.82 17.20
C SER A 22 -9.66 19.71 16.09
N ILE A 23 -10.06 19.13 14.95
CA ILE A 23 -10.75 19.85 13.87
C ILE A 23 -12.17 20.24 14.30
N GLN A 24 -12.90 19.34 14.96
CA GLN A 24 -14.24 19.65 15.50
C GLN A 24 -14.19 20.84 16.46
N ALA A 25 -13.21 20.88 17.35
CA ALA A 25 -13.02 21.99 18.29
C ALA A 25 -12.74 23.35 17.60
N ARG A 26 -12.18 23.34 16.39
CA ARG A 26 -11.87 24.54 15.59
C ARG A 26 -13.02 24.99 14.68
N SER A 27 -14.13 24.23 14.64
CA SER A 27 -15.20 24.41 13.66
C SER A 27 -16.35 25.31 14.12
N GLY A 28 -16.17 26.03 15.24
CA GLY A 28 -17.26 26.75 15.92
C GLY A 28 -17.93 27.88 15.12
N ASP A 29 -17.20 28.54 14.21
CA ASP A 29 -17.67 29.74 13.50
C ASP A 29 -17.48 29.63 11.97
N LEU A 30 -18.01 28.57 11.36
CA LEU A 30 -17.91 28.35 9.91
C LEU A 30 -19.14 28.90 9.17
N ALA A 31 -18.92 29.49 7.99
CA ALA A 31 -20.03 29.77 7.08
C ALA A 31 -20.70 28.45 6.65
N ALA A 32 -22.01 28.48 6.35
CA ALA A 32 -22.77 27.27 5.98
C ALA A 32 -22.15 26.46 4.81
N SER A 33 -21.46 27.15 3.88
CA SER A 33 -20.76 26.49 2.76
C SER A 33 -19.41 25.88 3.18
N GLU A 34 -18.74 26.43 4.18
CA GLU A 34 -17.48 25.90 4.73
C GLU A 34 -17.77 24.72 5.64
N ALA A 35 -18.85 24.80 6.44
CA ALA A 35 -19.33 23.71 7.28
C ALA A 35 -19.58 22.42 6.50
N LYS A 36 -20.09 22.49 5.25
CA LYS A 36 -20.26 21.31 4.38
C LYS A 36 -18.94 20.61 4.03
N VAL A 37 -17.88 21.39 3.83
CA VAL A 37 -16.54 20.84 3.56
C VAL A 37 -15.97 20.20 4.81
N VAL A 38 -16.19 20.81 5.97
CA VAL A 38 -15.75 20.28 7.26
C VAL A 38 -16.53 19.02 7.64
N ASP A 39 -17.84 18.99 7.42
CA ASP A 39 -18.67 17.79 7.64
C ASP A 39 -18.20 16.61 6.78
N LEU A 40 -17.88 16.87 5.51
CA LEU A 40 -17.26 15.88 4.63
C LEU A 40 -15.88 15.45 5.14
N LEU A 41 -15.06 16.36 5.66
CA LEU A 41 -13.76 16.04 6.27
C LEU A 41 -13.91 15.18 7.52
N LEU A 42 -14.90 15.44 8.37
CA LEU A 42 -15.16 14.66 9.59
C LEU A 42 -15.72 13.27 9.27
N THR A 43 -16.51 13.17 8.21
CA THR A 43 -17.16 11.91 7.80
C THR A 43 -16.24 11.04 6.94
N ASP A 44 -15.45 11.64 6.04
CA ASP A 44 -14.56 10.93 5.11
C ASP A 44 -13.22 11.68 4.94
N PRO A 45 -12.38 11.72 5.99
CA PRO A 45 -11.09 12.42 5.96
C PRO A 45 -10.12 11.81 4.94
N LEU A 46 -10.27 10.51 4.65
CA LEU A 46 -9.44 9.79 3.69
C LEU A 46 -9.68 10.29 2.27
N PHE A 47 -10.95 10.45 1.88
CA PHE A 47 -11.29 11.04 0.59
C PHE A 47 -10.78 12.47 0.46
N VAL A 48 -10.98 13.31 1.48
CA VAL A 48 -10.54 14.71 1.44
C VAL A 48 -9.01 14.79 1.29
N GLY A 49 -8.27 13.95 2.01
CA GLY A 49 -6.81 13.87 1.92
C GLY A 49 -6.28 13.34 0.59
N ALA A 50 -7.05 12.54 -0.15
CA ALA A 50 -6.65 11.96 -1.44
C ALA A 50 -7.11 12.78 -2.67
N SER A 51 -8.11 13.64 -2.51
CA SER A 51 -8.81 14.29 -3.62
C SER A 51 -8.21 15.64 -4.03
N THR A 52 -8.55 16.09 -5.23
CA THR A 52 -8.34 17.48 -5.69
C THR A 52 -9.40 18.41 -5.09
N THR A 53 -9.12 19.71 -5.08
CA THR A 53 -10.09 20.73 -4.64
C THR A 53 -11.43 20.62 -5.39
N ALA A 54 -11.39 20.29 -6.69
CA ALA A 54 -12.59 20.13 -7.52
C ALA A 54 -13.43 18.92 -7.10
N GLN A 55 -12.79 17.78 -6.79
CA GLN A 55 -13.48 16.57 -6.34
C GLN A 55 -14.10 16.75 -4.95
N VAL A 56 -13.41 17.43 -4.02
CA VAL A 56 -13.96 17.75 -2.71
C VAL A 56 -15.14 18.73 -2.84
N ALA A 57 -15.00 19.74 -3.68
CA ALA A 57 -16.06 20.71 -3.94
C ALA A 57 -17.32 20.03 -4.50
N ALA A 58 -17.16 19.14 -5.48
CA ALA A 58 -18.25 18.37 -6.05
C ALA A 58 -18.95 17.50 -5.00
N ARG A 59 -18.19 16.77 -4.18
CA ARG A 59 -18.76 15.86 -3.16
C ARG A 59 -19.42 16.60 -1.99
N ALA A 60 -18.89 17.76 -1.60
CA ALA A 60 -19.47 18.61 -0.56
C ALA A 60 -20.61 19.52 -1.07
N GLY A 61 -20.89 19.54 -2.39
CA GLY A 61 -21.91 20.39 -2.99
C GLY A 61 -21.58 21.89 -2.88
N VAL A 62 -20.32 22.26 -3.09
CA VAL A 62 -19.81 23.64 -3.01
C VAL A 62 -18.88 23.97 -4.18
N SER A 63 -18.39 25.21 -4.25
CA SER A 63 -17.41 25.62 -5.27
C SER A 63 -15.96 25.36 -4.81
N PRO A 64 -14.99 25.14 -5.74
CA PRO A 64 -13.58 24.93 -5.38
C PRO A 64 -12.95 26.03 -4.50
N PRO A 65 -13.24 27.33 -4.69
CA PRO A 65 -12.76 28.37 -3.77
C PRO A 65 -13.28 28.21 -2.33
N THR A 66 -14.47 27.62 -2.16
CA THR A 66 -15.06 27.35 -0.83
C THR A 66 -14.25 26.32 -0.06
N VAL A 67 -13.72 25.31 -0.74
CA VAL A 67 -12.82 24.31 -0.11
C VAL A 67 -11.54 24.96 0.42
N ILE A 68 -10.99 25.93 -0.32
CA ILE A 68 -9.79 26.68 0.11
C ILE A 68 -10.12 27.57 1.31
N ARG A 69 -11.27 28.25 1.30
CA ARG A 69 -11.72 29.08 2.44
C ARG A 69 -12.00 28.24 3.68
N ALA A 70 -12.63 27.08 3.55
CA ALA A 70 -12.86 26.15 4.65
C ALA A 70 -11.53 25.69 5.29
N ALA A 71 -10.52 25.35 4.48
CA ALA A 71 -9.19 25.02 5.01
C ALA A 71 -8.56 26.20 5.77
N ARG A 72 -8.74 27.44 5.29
CA ARG A 72 -8.28 28.65 5.99
C ARG A 72 -9.02 28.94 7.28
N ALA A 73 -10.34 28.74 7.29
CA ALA A 73 -11.16 28.90 8.48
C ALA A 73 -10.76 27.91 9.60
N LEU A 74 -10.25 26.74 9.23
CA LEU A 74 -9.67 25.76 10.16
C LEU A 74 -8.24 26.09 10.63
N GLY A 75 -7.66 27.21 10.16
CA GLY A 75 -6.34 27.68 10.55
C GLY A 75 -5.18 27.20 9.68
N PHE A 76 -5.44 26.63 8.49
CA PHE A 76 -4.40 26.25 7.53
C PHE A 76 -4.20 27.35 6.46
N SER A 77 -3.03 27.46 5.86
CA SER A 77 -2.75 28.40 4.75
C SER A 77 -3.59 28.13 3.49
N GLY A 78 -4.07 26.89 3.32
CA GLY A 78 -4.98 26.48 2.25
C GLY A 78 -5.19 24.97 2.18
N PHE A 79 -5.88 24.52 1.12
CA PHE A 79 -6.22 23.10 0.94
C PHE A 79 -5.00 22.16 0.87
N PRO A 80 -3.86 22.51 0.23
CA PRO A 80 -2.66 21.67 0.25
C PRO A 80 -2.11 21.38 1.66
N GLU A 81 -2.09 22.39 2.54
CA GLU A 81 -1.61 22.20 3.92
C GLU A 81 -2.58 21.34 4.74
N LEU A 82 -3.89 21.54 4.58
CA LEU A 82 -4.90 20.66 5.17
C LEU A 82 -4.66 19.19 4.75
N LYS A 83 -4.35 18.93 3.47
CA LYS A 83 -4.03 17.56 2.99
C LYS A 83 -2.76 16.99 3.65
N ILE A 84 -1.73 17.82 3.88
CA ILE A 84 -0.51 17.41 4.58
C ILE A 84 -0.82 17.04 6.03
N GLU A 85 -1.65 17.82 6.71
CA GLU A 85 -2.03 17.56 8.11
C GLU A 85 -2.94 16.33 8.23
N ILE A 86 -3.84 16.09 7.27
CA ILE A 86 -4.55 14.81 7.12
C ILE A 86 -3.53 13.67 6.93
N ALA A 87 -2.55 13.85 6.03
CA ALA A 87 -1.52 12.85 5.78
C ALA A 87 -0.65 12.57 7.02
N ARG A 88 -0.35 13.59 7.84
CA ARG A 88 0.36 13.44 9.12
C ARG A 88 -0.48 12.75 10.17
N ALA A 89 -1.73 13.15 10.33
CA ALA A 89 -2.69 12.51 11.24
C ALA A 89 -2.90 11.03 10.91
N ARG A 90 -2.79 10.68 9.63
CA ARG A 90 -2.80 9.29 9.13
C ARG A 90 -1.48 8.54 9.29
N GLY A 91 -0.40 9.21 9.72
CA GLY A 91 0.96 8.64 9.75
C GLY A 91 1.63 8.50 8.38
N THR A 92 0.97 8.87 7.28
CA THR A 92 1.52 8.75 5.90
C THR A 92 2.66 9.74 5.61
N ALA A 93 2.69 10.90 6.27
CA ALA A 93 3.81 11.85 6.17
C ALA A 93 5.09 11.35 6.87
N ARG A 94 4.98 10.38 7.79
CA ARG A 94 6.13 9.78 8.49
C ARG A 94 6.81 8.66 7.69
N PHE A 95 6.23 8.25 6.55
CA PHE A 95 6.78 7.14 5.76
C PHE A 95 8.20 7.41 5.24
N PHE A 96 8.55 8.70 5.06
CA PHE A 96 9.89 9.15 4.62
C PHE A 96 10.63 9.95 5.70
N ALA A 97 10.10 10.03 6.92
CA ALA A 97 10.76 10.72 8.02
C ALA A 97 11.91 9.87 8.59
N PRO A 98 12.97 10.48 9.15
CA PRO A 98 13.97 9.75 9.90
C PRO A 98 13.34 8.94 11.05
N PRO A 99 13.89 7.76 11.41
CA PRO A 99 13.46 7.02 12.59
C PRO A 99 13.43 7.90 13.85
N GLU A 100 12.34 7.87 14.62
CA GLU A 100 12.15 8.74 15.80
C GLU A 100 13.15 8.49 16.94
N VAL A 101 13.80 7.32 16.93
CA VAL A 101 14.91 7.01 17.84
C VAL A 101 16.15 7.88 17.58
N LEU A 102 16.25 8.49 16.40
CA LEU A 102 17.34 9.39 16.06
C LEU A 102 17.03 10.80 16.60
N SER A 103 18.02 11.38 17.27
CA SER A 103 17.99 12.79 17.65
C SER A 103 18.15 13.70 16.43
N ALA A 104 17.75 14.96 16.56
CA ALA A 104 17.85 15.94 15.47
C ALA A 104 19.31 16.23 15.04
N ASP A 105 20.27 15.97 15.93
CA ASP A 105 21.72 16.09 15.72
C ASP A 105 22.39 14.74 15.39
N ALA A 106 21.61 13.71 15.04
CA ALA A 106 22.14 12.40 14.67
C ALA A 106 23.14 12.48 13.52
N THR A 107 24.29 11.81 13.69
CA THR A 107 25.32 11.72 12.65
C THR A 107 24.89 10.76 11.54
N SER A 108 25.40 10.94 10.32
CA SER A 108 25.17 10.00 9.22
C SER A 108 25.52 8.55 9.55
N GLY A 109 26.52 8.32 10.41
CA GLY A 109 26.88 6.98 10.91
C GLY A 109 25.77 6.35 11.76
N SER A 110 25.21 7.11 12.71
CA SER A 110 24.09 6.64 13.55
C SER A 110 22.80 6.40 12.75
N VAL A 111 22.57 7.21 11.70
CA VAL A 111 21.44 7.04 10.77
C VAL A 111 21.59 5.73 9.99
N LEU A 112 22.79 5.46 9.44
CA LEU A 112 23.09 4.22 8.72
C LEU A 112 22.92 3.00 9.62
N GLU A 113 23.51 3.01 10.81
CA GLU A 113 23.41 1.90 11.77
C GLU A 113 21.95 1.62 12.16
N THR A 114 21.17 2.66 12.44
CA THR A 114 19.75 2.53 12.78
C THR A 114 18.94 1.98 11.60
N SER A 115 19.26 2.39 10.37
CA SER A 115 18.60 1.89 9.16
C SER A 115 18.91 0.41 8.91
N ILE A 116 20.18 0.01 9.08
CA ILE A 116 20.62 -1.38 8.98
C ILE A 116 19.88 -2.23 10.01
N ARG A 117 19.89 -1.82 11.29
CA ARG A 117 19.19 -2.54 12.37
C ARG A 117 17.70 -2.69 12.07
N ALA A 118 17.03 -1.63 11.65
CA ALA A 118 15.61 -1.69 11.28
C ALA A 118 15.33 -2.67 10.13
N GLY A 119 16.24 -2.76 9.15
CA GLY A 119 16.16 -3.74 8.07
C GLY A 119 16.38 -5.17 8.59
N THR A 120 17.42 -5.40 9.38
CA THR A 120 17.73 -6.71 9.97
C THR A 120 16.56 -7.21 10.82
N ASP A 121 16.02 -6.37 11.70
CA ASP A 121 14.91 -6.75 12.59
C ASP A 121 13.66 -7.15 11.79
N ALA A 122 13.35 -6.43 10.70
CA ALA A 122 12.24 -6.77 9.82
C ALA A 122 12.44 -8.11 9.10
N LEU A 123 13.67 -8.39 8.63
CA LEU A 123 13.99 -9.67 8.01
C LEU A 123 14.01 -10.82 9.01
N THR A 124 14.47 -10.59 10.24
CA THR A 124 14.38 -11.59 11.31
C THR A 124 12.92 -11.90 11.66
N ALA A 125 12.06 -10.88 11.73
CA ALA A 125 10.64 -11.06 11.97
C ALA A 125 9.93 -11.85 10.85
N LEU A 126 10.41 -11.74 9.60
CA LEU A 126 9.90 -12.50 8.46
C LEU A 126 10.08 -14.01 8.61
N GLY A 127 11.20 -14.44 9.21
CA GLY A 127 11.62 -15.85 9.28
C GLY A 127 10.65 -16.81 10.00
N GLY A 128 9.64 -16.27 10.70
CA GLY A 128 8.55 -17.06 11.31
C GLY A 128 7.15 -16.62 10.88
N ALA A 129 7.04 -15.66 9.96
CA ALA A 129 5.76 -15.06 9.58
C ALA A 129 5.12 -15.71 8.36
N ILE A 130 5.89 -16.25 7.42
CA ILE A 130 5.33 -16.78 6.17
C ILE A 130 5.01 -18.26 6.27
N GLU A 131 3.75 -18.58 5.96
CA GLU A 131 3.35 -19.95 5.70
C GLU A 131 3.89 -20.43 4.35
N LEU A 132 4.76 -21.45 4.39
CA LEU A 132 5.36 -22.03 3.19
C LEU A 132 4.31 -22.62 2.23
N SER A 133 3.19 -23.14 2.76
CA SER A 133 2.04 -23.58 1.97
C SER A 133 1.42 -22.45 1.15
N SER A 134 1.34 -21.25 1.72
CA SER A 134 0.83 -20.06 1.03
C SER A 134 1.81 -19.59 -0.05
N LEU A 135 3.12 -19.60 0.22
CA LEU A 135 4.14 -19.33 -0.80
C LEU A 135 4.03 -20.31 -1.97
N ASP A 136 3.93 -21.61 -1.68
CA ASP A 136 3.80 -22.67 -2.68
C ASP A 136 2.55 -22.53 -3.54
N LYS A 137 1.41 -22.18 -2.91
CA LYS A 137 0.15 -21.92 -3.61
C LYS A 137 0.26 -20.69 -4.51
N ALA A 138 0.86 -19.59 -4.04
CA ALA A 138 1.11 -18.40 -4.86
C ALA A 138 1.99 -18.72 -6.07
N VAL A 139 3.06 -19.50 -5.89
CA VAL A 139 3.92 -19.94 -7.00
C VAL A 139 3.15 -20.79 -8.01
N GLY A 140 2.29 -21.70 -7.56
CA GLY A 140 1.42 -22.49 -8.43
C GLY A 140 0.49 -21.62 -9.29
N LEU A 141 -0.20 -20.67 -8.66
CA LEU A 141 -1.07 -19.72 -9.36
C LEU A 141 -0.32 -18.93 -10.44
N ILE A 142 0.88 -18.43 -10.11
CA ILE A 142 1.70 -17.64 -11.03
C ILE A 142 2.27 -18.50 -12.16
N LYS A 143 2.66 -19.74 -11.86
CA LYS A 143 3.16 -20.68 -12.86
C LYS A 143 2.10 -20.96 -13.93
N ASP A 144 0.86 -21.18 -13.51
CA ASP A 144 -0.23 -21.51 -14.44
C ASP A 144 -0.94 -20.26 -15.02
N ALA A 145 -0.51 -19.06 -14.61
CA ALA A 145 -1.11 -17.81 -15.05
C ALA A 145 -0.85 -17.54 -16.54
N ARG A 146 -1.90 -17.08 -17.24
CA ARG A 146 -1.80 -16.49 -18.57
C ARG A 146 -1.02 -15.17 -18.53
N GLN A 147 -1.31 -14.35 -17.54
CA GLN A 147 -0.65 -13.06 -17.30
C GLN A 147 -0.80 -12.66 -15.83
N VAL A 148 0.17 -11.90 -15.34
CA VAL A 148 0.21 -11.40 -13.96
C VAL A 148 0.21 -9.88 -13.94
N PHE A 149 -0.77 -9.30 -13.27
CA PHE A 149 -0.82 -7.87 -12.98
C PHE A 149 -0.33 -7.63 -11.55
N ALA A 150 0.29 -6.49 -11.29
CA ALA A 150 0.59 -6.09 -9.92
C ALA A 150 0.25 -4.61 -9.68
N PHE A 151 -0.33 -4.33 -8.52
CA PHE A 151 -0.66 -2.97 -8.10
C PHE A 151 -0.45 -2.78 -6.59
N GLY A 152 0.06 -1.60 -6.23
CA GLY A 152 0.07 -1.09 -4.88
C GLY A 152 0.09 0.43 -4.93
N ALA A 153 -0.66 1.09 -4.06
CA ALA A 153 -0.67 2.55 -4.01
C ALA A 153 0.45 3.11 -3.13
N GLY A 154 0.93 4.31 -3.47
CA GLY A 154 1.98 4.99 -2.70
C GLY A 154 3.28 4.18 -2.67
N PRO A 155 3.98 4.07 -1.52
CA PRO A 155 5.25 3.34 -1.43
C PRO A 155 5.19 1.86 -1.89
N SER A 156 4.01 1.22 -1.73
CA SER A 156 3.80 -0.16 -2.18
C SER A 156 3.84 -0.32 -3.70
N SER A 157 3.72 0.76 -4.48
CA SER A 157 3.87 0.71 -5.94
C SER A 157 5.26 0.25 -6.37
N THR A 158 6.30 0.59 -5.58
CA THR A 158 7.68 0.20 -5.87
C THR A 158 7.89 -1.31 -5.76
N VAL A 159 7.20 -1.95 -4.82
CA VAL A 159 7.21 -3.41 -4.64
C VAL A 159 6.41 -4.09 -5.75
N ALA A 160 5.25 -3.54 -6.13
CA ALA A 160 4.46 -4.05 -7.25
C ALA A 160 5.24 -3.98 -8.58
N ALA A 161 5.95 -2.87 -8.81
CA ALA A 161 6.79 -2.70 -9.99
C ALA A 161 7.97 -3.69 -10.01
N ASP A 162 8.61 -3.92 -8.86
CA ASP A 162 9.68 -4.93 -8.73
C ASP A 162 9.15 -6.35 -9.00
N ALA A 163 7.97 -6.70 -8.48
CA ALA A 163 7.31 -7.98 -8.78
C ALA A 163 7.11 -8.18 -10.28
N VAL A 164 6.58 -7.15 -10.98
CA VAL A 164 6.38 -7.17 -12.44
C VAL A 164 7.69 -7.41 -13.17
N PHE A 165 8.76 -6.71 -12.78
CA PHE A 165 10.07 -6.84 -13.40
C PHE A 165 10.68 -8.23 -13.18
N ARG A 166 10.73 -8.71 -11.92
CA ARG A 166 11.37 -9.99 -11.57
C ARG A 166 10.63 -11.19 -12.15
N LEU A 167 9.31 -11.19 -12.12
CA LEU A 167 8.50 -12.23 -12.74
C LEU A 167 8.70 -12.25 -14.26
N ARG A 168 8.80 -11.09 -14.90
CA ARG A 168 9.12 -11.00 -16.34
C ARG A 168 10.50 -11.54 -16.66
N ALA A 169 11.49 -11.26 -15.81
CA ALA A 169 12.85 -11.76 -15.98
C ALA A 169 12.94 -13.30 -15.97
N VAL A 170 11.97 -13.98 -15.34
CA VAL A 170 11.85 -15.45 -15.37
C VAL A 170 10.75 -15.95 -16.33
N GLY A 171 10.35 -15.09 -17.28
CA GLY A 171 9.50 -15.45 -18.43
C GLY A 171 7.99 -15.46 -18.16
N VAL A 172 7.54 -14.88 -17.05
CA VAL A 172 6.11 -14.67 -16.82
C VAL A 172 5.64 -13.47 -17.63
N MET A 173 4.50 -13.58 -18.32
CA MET A 173 3.87 -12.43 -18.95
C MET A 173 3.30 -11.52 -17.87
N THR A 174 3.82 -10.29 -17.76
CA THR A 174 3.43 -9.36 -16.70
C THR A 174 3.01 -8.01 -17.22
N VAL A 175 2.06 -7.38 -16.52
CA VAL A 175 1.57 -6.03 -16.80
C VAL A 175 1.71 -5.18 -15.53
N GLY A 176 2.51 -4.12 -15.63
CA GLY A 176 2.60 -3.11 -14.58
C GLY A 176 1.56 -2.02 -14.78
N VAL A 177 0.78 -1.72 -13.74
CA VAL A 177 -0.23 -0.66 -13.77
C VAL A 177 0.21 0.50 -12.86
N PRO A 178 0.57 1.66 -13.42
CA PRO A 178 1.28 2.71 -12.68
C PRO A 178 0.37 3.56 -11.78
N ASP A 179 -0.92 3.63 -12.08
CA ASP A 179 -1.88 4.48 -11.40
C ASP A 179 -3.21 3.75 -11.16
N HIS A 180 -4.02 4.30 -10.26
CA HIS A 180 -5.27 3.69 -9.83
C HIS A 180 -6.30 3.54 -10.96
N LEU A 181 -6.43 4.53 -11.85
CA LEU A 181 -7.43 4.46 -12.93
C LEU A 181 -7.06 3.37 -13.93
N SER A 182 -5.80 3.33 -14.36
CA SER A 182 -5.28 2.28 -15.23
C SER A 182 -5.43 0.90 -14.58
N ALA A 183 -5.13 0.79 -13.28
CA ALA A 183 -5.28 -0.45 -12.54
C ALA A 183 -6.73 -0.92 -12.45
N MET A 184 -7.68 -0.01 -12.21
CA MET A 184 -9.12 -0.33 -12.18
C MET A 184 -9.64 -0.82 -13.55
N ILE A 185 -9.20 -0.18 -14.64
CA ILE A 185 -9.59 -0.59 -15.99
C ILE A 185 -9.01 -1.98 -16.29
N ALA A 186 -7.72 -2.18 -16.04
CA ALA A 186 -7.06 -3.46 -16.23
C ALA A 186 -7.75 -4.57 -15.42
N ALA A 187 -7.98 -4.36 -14.13
CA ALA A 187 -8.61 -5.32 -13.22
C ALA A 187 -9.98 -5.79 -13.73
N ARG A 188 -10.81 -4.88 -14.24
CA ARG A 188 -12.14 -5.21 -14.79
C ARG A 188 -12.12 -5.97 -16.12
N LEU A 189 -10.98 -5.98 -16.81
CA LEU A 189 -10.77 -6.68 -18.08
C LEU A 189 -10.06 -8.03 -17.90
N MET A 190 -9.69 -8.38 -16.67
CA MET A 190 -9.10 -9.68 -16.36
C MET A 190 -10.15 -10.79 -16.45
N GLY A 191 -9.68 -12.03 -16.37
CA GLY A 191 -10.55 -13.19 -16.30
C GLY A 191 -9.88 -14.42 -15.70
N SER A 192 -10.58 -15.55 -15.79
CA SER A 192 -10.06 -16.85 -15.38
C SER A 192 -8.69 -17.13 -16.02
N GLY A 193 -7.74 -17.56 -15.20
CA GLY A 193 -6.36 -17.83 -15.61
C GLY A 193 -5.43 -16.60 -15.53
N ASP A 194 -5.95 -15.41 -15.23
CA ASP A 194 -5.11 -14.26 -14.89
C ASP A 194 -4.86 -14.21 -13.37
N VAL A 195 -3.73 -13.63 -12.98
CA VAL A 195 -3.37 -13.42 -11.56
C VAL A 195 -3.19 -11.93 -11.29
N PHE A 196 -3.74 -11.46 -10.18
CA PHE A 196 -3.53 -10.10 -9.67
C PHE A 196 -2.74 -10.14 -8.36
N ILE A 197 -1.61 -9.44 -8.31
CA ILE A 197 -0.81 -9.25 -7.10
C ILE A 197 -1.14 -7.88 -6.51
N ALA A 198 -1.80 -7.87 -5.36
CA ALA A 198 -2.11 -6.65 -4.61
C ALA A 198 -1.13 -6.44 -3.47
N VAL A 199 -0.41 -5.33 -3.47
CA VAL A 199 0.56 -4.98 -2.42
C VAL A 199 -0.01 -3.87 -1.53
N SER A 200 -0.15 -4.15 -0.24
CA SER A 200 -0.52 -3.15 0.77
C SER A 200 0.01 -3.56 2.14
N SER A 201 0.98 -2.81 2.67
CA SER A 201 1.55 -3.07 3.99
C SER A 201 0.48 -3.16 5.10
N THR A 202 -0.54 -2.30 5.06
CA THR A 202 -1.62 -2.31 6.08
C THR A 202 -2.77 -3.26 5.75
N GLY A 203 -2.83 -3.76 4.51
CA GLY A 203 -3.95 -4.53 3.98
C GLY A 203 -5.28 -3.76 3.93
N ARG A 204 -5.25 -2.43 4.14
CA ARG A 204 -6.42 -1.56 4.29
C ARG A 204 -6.44 -0.37 3.34
N THR A 205 -5.47 -0.27 2.43
CA THR A 205 -5.40 0.85 1.48
C THR A 205 -6.58 0.81 0.51
N SER A 206 -7.53 1.75 0.64
CA SER A 206 -8.80 1.76 -0.12
C SER A 206 -8.61 1.67 -1.63
N SER A 207 -7.65 2.40 -2.20
CA SER A 207 -7.35 2.36 -3.63
C SER A 207 -6.79 1.01 -4.09
N THR A 208 -6.05 0.29 -3.24
CA THR A 208 -5.57 -1.07 -3.54
C THR A 208 -6.71 -2.07 -3.40
N LEU A 209 -7.52 -1.95 -2.34
CA LEU A 209 -8.68 -2.82 -2.10
C LEU A 209 -9.69 -2.76 -3.24
N ALA A 210 -10.03 -1.55 -3.71
CA ALA A 210 -10.98 -1.39 -4.81
C ALA A 210 -10.52 -2.05 -6.11
N VAL A 211 -9.21 -2.01 -6.39
CA VAL A 211 -8.66 -2.66 -7.59
C VAL A 211 -8.59 -4.18 -7.41
N ALA A 212 -8.17 -4.65 -6.24
CA ALA A 212 -8.12 -6.07 -5.92
C ALA A 212 -9.52 -6.72 -5.99
N ASP A 213 -10.53 -6.04 -5.45
CA ASP A 213 -11.94 -6.46 -5.52
C ASP A 213 -12.45 -6.51 -6.95
N ALA A 214 -12.11 -5.52 -7.78
CA ALA A 214 -12.46 -5.52 -9.19
C ALA A 214 -11.80 -6.68 -9.96
N ALA A 215 -10.53 -7.02 -9.66
CA ALA A 215 -9.83 -8.13 -10.30
C ALA A 215 -10.41 -9.49 -9.89
N SER A 216 -10.68 -9.67 -8.60
CA SER A 216 -11.32 -10.87 -8.07
C SER A 216 -12.73 -11.05 -8.65
N SER A 217 -13.52 -9.97 -8.70
CA SER A 217 -14.87 -9.97 -9.30
C SER A 217 -14.86 -10.28 -10.80
N ALA A 218 -13.78 -9.96 -11.51
CA ALA A 218 -13.60 -10.32 -12.92
C ALA A 218 -13.17 -11.78 -13.13
N GLY A 219 -12.85 -12.51 -12.06
CA GLY A 219 -12.46 -13.93 -12.08
C GLY A 219 -10.95 -14.18 -12.11
N ALA A 220 -10.14 -13.17 -11.83
CA ALA A 220 -8.70 -13.36 -11.63
C ALA A 220 -8.40 -13.94 -10.25
N SER A 221 -7.37 -14.78 -10.15
CA SER A 221 -6.85 -15.22 -8.86
C SER A 221 -6.10 -14.06 -8.18
N LEU A 222 -6.38 -13.82 -6.91
CA LEU A 222 -5.82 -12.70 -6.15
C LEU A 222 -4.75 -13.18 -5.15
N ILE A 223 -3.54 -12.64 -5.27
CA ILE A 223 -2.44 -12.81 -4.32
C ILE A 223 -2.24 -11.49 -3.58
N ALA A 224 -2.38 -11.49 -2.26
CA ALA A 224 -2.08 -10.34 -1.42
C ALA A 224 -0.67 -10.43 -0.83
N ILE A 225 0.06 -9.31 -0.84
CA ILE A 225 1.30 -9.13 -0.08
C ILE A 225 1.06 -8.02 0.95
N THR A 226 1.14 -8.38 2.23
CA THR A 226 0.78 -7.48 3.34
C THR A 226 1.60 -7.76 4.60
N ASN A 227 1.57 -6.87 5.59
CA ASN A 227 2.27 -7.08 6.86
C ASN A 227 1.38 -7.70 7.94
N GLN A 228 0.06 -7.71 7.78
CA GLN A 228 -0.86 -8.08 8.86
C GLN A 228 -1.82 -9.18 8.42
N TYR A 229 -2.06 -10.09 9.35
CA TYR A 229 -3.17 -11.04 9.28
C TYR A 229 -4.52 -10.31 9.45
N ASP A 230 -5.60 -10.99 9.04
CA ASP A 230 -6.98 -10.54 9.25
C ASP A 230 -7.27 -9.11 8.74
N THR A 231 -6.64 -8.74 7.63
CA THR A 231 -6.92 -7.49 6.93
C THR A 231 -7.95 -7.70 5.82
N PRO A 232 -8.72 -6.66 5.43
CA PRO A 232 -9.65 -6.76 4.31
C PRO A 232 -9.00 -7.31 3.04
N LEU A 233 -7.75 -6.92 2.75
CA LEU A 233 -7.03 -7.44 1.59
C LEU A 233 -6.67 -8.91 1.73
N ALA A 234 -6.22 -9.34 2.92
CA ALA A 234 -5.88 -10.74 3.17
C ALA A 234 -7.12 -11.65 3.11
N THR A 235 -8.27 -11.19 3.61
CA THR A 235 -9.54 -11.92 3.54
C THR A 235 -10.08 -12.02 2.11
N LEU A 236 -9.86 -10.99 1.28
CA LEU A 236 -10.29 -10.98 -0.12
C LEU A 236 -9.45 -11.91 -1.01
N ALA A 237 -8.19 -12.15 -0.66
CA ALA A 237 -7.24 -12.86 -1.51
C ALA A 237 -7.39 -14.39 -1.46
N ASP A 238 -7.17 -15.04 -2.59
CA ASP A 238 -7.04 -16.51 -2.67
C ASP A 238 -5.79 -17.00 -1.93
N VAL A 239 -4.76 -16.16 -1.89
CA VAL A 239 -3.50 -16.39 -1.16
C VAL A 239 -3.03 -15.09 -0.53
N ALA A 240 -2.80 -15.09 0.78
CA ALA A 240 -2.17 -13.99 1.49
C ALA A 240 -0.74 -14.36 1.89
N LEU A 241 0.23 -13.62 1.35
CA LEU A 241 1.63 -13.64 1.78
C LEU A 241 1.82 -12.56 2.83
N VAL A 242 1.66 -12.96 4.09
CA VAL A 242 1.77 -12.05 5.24
C VAL A 242 3.23 -12.02 5.73
N VAL A 243 3.88 -10.87 5.59
CA VAL A 243 5.31 -10.71 5.85
C VAL A 243 5.63 -10.19 7.25
N GLY A 244 4.60 -9.85 8.03
CA GLY A 244 4.75 -9.35 9.39
C GLY A 244 4.38 -10.41 10.42
N GLY A 245 5.35 -10.73 11.28
CA GLY A 245 5.10 -11.34 12.59
C GLY A 245 4.61 -10.31 13.61
N ALA A 246 4.89 -10.54 14.90
CA ALA A 246 4.53 -9.65 16.01
C ALA A 246 4.70 -8.15 15.67
N PRO A 247 3.80 -7.27 16.13
CA PRO A 247 3.74 -5.88 15.69
C PRO A 247 5.08 -5.17 15.86
N LEU A 248 5.74 -4.88 14.73
CA LEU A 248 6.90 -4.00 14.70
C LEU A 248 6.44 -2.58 15.06
N PRO A 249 7.24 -1.79 15.80
CA PRO A 249 6.97 -0.38 16.00
C PRO A 249 6.71 0.30 14.65
N ALA A 250 5.68 1.17 14.58
CA ALA A 250 5.16 1.74 13.33
C ALA A 250 6.22 2.41 12.42
N GLN A 251 7.35 2.83 13.00
CA GLN A 251 8.44 3.52 12.31
C GLN A 251 9.46 2.57 11.65
N MET A 252 9.64 1.35 12.19
CA MET A 252 10.46 0.29 11.57
C MET A 252 9.70 -0.39 10.42
N ALA A 253 8.37 -0.24 10.39
CA ALA A 253 7.46 -0.87 9.44
C ALA A 253 7.44 -0.24 8.03
N ALA A 254 8.06 0.92 7.78
CA ALA A 254 8.05 1.51 6.43
C ALA A 254 9.18 0.95 5.56
N ALA A 255 10.44 1.18 5.96
CA ALA A 255 11.61 0.67 5.23
C ALA A 255 11.81 -0.83 5.45
N GLY A 256 11.66 -1.31 6.68
CA GLY A 256 11.80 -2.73 7.03
C GLY A 256 10.77 -3.60 6.33
N SER A 257 9.49 -3.19 6.28
CA SER A 257 8.47 -3.97 5.58
C SER A 257 8.63 -3.97 4.07
N ARG A 258 9.18 -2.90 3.48
CA ARG A 258 9.58 -2.95 2.06
C ARG A 258 10.63 -4.02 1.83
N LEU A 259 11.67 -4.10 2.65
CA LEU A 259 12.70 -5.14 2.54
C LEU A 259 12.11 -6.54 2.71
N ALA A 260 11.22 -6.73 3.70
CA ALA A 260 10.52 -7.99 3.89
C ALA A 260 9.70 -8.38 2.65
N HIS A 261 8.89 -7.47 2.10
CA HIS A 261 8.15 -7.73 0.85
C HIS A 261 9.07 -8.12 -0.31
N LEU A 262 10.21 -7.46 -0.48
CA LEU A 262 11.17 -7.77 -1.55
C LEU A 262 11.78 -9.17 -1.38
N VAL A 263 12.13 -9.56 -0.15
CA VAL A 263 12.64 -10.93 0.11
C VAL A 263 11.59 -12.00 -0.21
N VAL A 264 10.31 -11.70 -0.01
CA VAL A 264 9.21 -12.61 -0.34
C VAL A 264 9.01 -12.72 -1.84
N LEU A 265 9.11 -11.61 -2.56
CA LEU A 265 9.13 -11.61 -4.01
C LEU A 265 10.33 -12.40 -4.55
N ASP A 266 11.51 -12.25 -3.94
CA ASP A 266 12.70 -13.02 -4.31
C ASP A 266 12.49 -14.52 -4.10
N ALA A 267 11.95 -14.93 -2.95
CA ALA A 267 11.64 -16.32 -2.68
C ALA A 267 10.60 -16.89 -3.67
N LEU A 268 9.56 -16.10 -3.98
CA LEU A 268 8.53 -16.47 -4.94
C LEU A 268 9.12 -16.67 -6.34
N VAL A 269 9.91 -15.72 -6.82
CA VAL A 269 10.52 -15.74 -8.17
C VAL A 269 11.55 -16.86 -8.28
N ALA A 270 12.41 -17.04 -7.27
CA ALA A 270 13.40 -18.12 -7.26
C ALA A 270 12.72 -19.50 -7.25
N THR A 271 11.67 -19.66 -6.45
CA THR A 271 10.90 -20.91 -6.41
C THR A 271 10.21 -21.18 -7.75
N LEU A 272 9.66 -20.15 -8.38
CA LEU A 272 9.07 -20.27 -9.72
C LEU A 272 10.11 -20.70 -10.75
N ALA A 273 11.28 -20.05 -10.78
CA ALA A 273 12.35 -20.38 -11.72
C ALA A 273 12.85 -21.82 -11.57
N LEU A 274 12.95 -22.31 -10.32
CA LEU A 274 13.30 -23.71 -10.04
C LEU A 274 12.22 -24.70 -10.49
N ARG A 275 10.93 -24.31 -10.41
CA ARG A 275 9.78 -25.16 -10.79
C ARG A 275 9.42 -25.10 -12.27
N ASP A 276 9.94 -24.13 -13.01
CA ASP A 276 9.75 -23.95 -14.45
C ASP A 276 11.05 -23.43 -15.12
N PRO A 277 12.09 -24.29 -15.18
CA PRO A 277 13.39 -23.90 -15.73
C PRO A 277 13.33 -23.63 -17.24
N ASP A 278 12.39 -24.23 -17.97
CA ASP A 278 12.21 -23.99 -19.40
C ASP A 278 11.70 -22.56 -19.68
N ARG A 279 10.71 -22.08 -18.91
CA ARG A 279 10.26 -20.68 -18.99
C ARG A 279 11.39 -19.70 -18.71
N SER A 280 12.21 -19.98 -17.70
CA SER A 280 13.34 -19.12 -17.33
C SER A 280 14.40 -19.08 -18.44
N ARG A 281 14.77 -20.23 -19.02
CA ARG A 281 15.68 -20.30 -20.17
C ARG A 281 15.15 -19.55 -21.39
N LEU A 282 13.85 -19.59 -21.63
CA LEU A 282 13.22 -18.85 -22.72
C LEU A 282 13.35 -17.33 -22.51
N ALA A 283 13.15 -16.86 -21.27
CA ALA A 283 13.32 -15.45 -20.92
C ALA A 283 14.78 -14.98 -21.07
N GLU A 284 15.74 -15.79 -20.62
CA GLU A 284 17.18 -15.51 -20.78
C GLU A 284 17.55 -15.32 -22.25
N ARG A 285 17.10 -16.22 -23.13
CA ARG A 285 17.33 -16.12 -24.58
C ARG A 285 16.70 -14.86 -25.18
N ALA A 286 15.47 -14.53 -24.76
CA ALA A 286 14.78 -13.32 -25.22
C ALA A 286 15.46 -12.01 -24.75
N GLY A 287 16.21 -12.04 -23.64
CA GLY A 287 16.94 -10.89 -23.10
C GLY A 287 18.36 -10.71 -23.66
N ILE A 288 19.02 -11.79 -24.11
CA ILE A 288 20.38 -11.77 -24.67
C ILE A 288 20.38 -11.30 -26.14
N ASP A 289 19.29 -11.52 -26.89
CA ASP A 289 19.13 -11.11 -28.29
C ASP A 289 18.62 -9.66 -28.45
N LEU A 290 18.79 -8.79 -27.46
CA LEU A 290 18.57 -7.36 -27.68
C LEU A 290 19.70 -6.84 -28.57
N PRO A 291 19.42 -6.36 -29.80
CA PRO A 291 20.47 -5.79 -30.64
C PRO A 291 21.14 -4.65 -29.88
N ASP A 292 22.47 -4.59 -29.92
CA ASP A 292 23.24 -3.47 -29.38
C ASP A 292 22.60 -2.18 -29.88
N ILE A 293 22.02 -1.43 -28.95
CA ILE A 293 21.40 -0.14 -29.26
C ILE A 293 22.56 0.86 -29.34
N SER A 294 23.25 0.85 -30.48
CA SER A 294 24.28 1.84 -30.84
C SER A 294 23.67 3.19 -31.16
#